data_AF-A0A378I2I8-F1
#
_entry.id   AF-A0A378I2I8-F1
#
_cell.length_a   1.000
_cell.length_b   1.000
_cell.length_c   1.000
_cell.angle_alpha   90.00
_cell.angle_beta   90.00
_cell.angle_gamma   90.00
#
_symmetry.space_group_name_H-M   'P 1'
#
loop_
_entity.id
_entity.type
_entity.pdbx_description
1 polymer ?
#
loop_
_entity_poly.entity_id
_entity_poly.type
_entity_poly.pdbx_seq_one_letter_code
_entity_poly.pdbx_strand_id
1 'polypeptide(L)'
;MAYDAPEYSYLKTETERLQQSFARLTKRYIAPCYQSLREKFLKLEDLYKKKLKEKEKQRWTKCLPDKTRLEQIACISQLANNMPSNQTARNEEVVKKAQAILIGSGLYRYTRIDNSYKFLFGFFGDAQDNSALNMALGEVLGLSEENKMDPLTWADCCTAYLDYLKENDNYASYSYVNNDPYFFPNLDWMIRREQEKAQPMIKLSQYILFIQSVLKMLDGYSAEVLQLTGKLKEVLESQSSTVRQVLNKKEILELLLTCEPKMSLYNLCARILPEDYNIAVEDSQVVVFDGQNAKGFQADVHQRITTYCQYALLAAYILVLTRINELQQLVTVYSEKMLMEELKKALKFAIGEQDSNKLDNETRDLALTSLQLFVDLGQVDLIKTEAWEGMELFKRELHRQLVNVRHPSIEPESRVAFTI
;
A
#
# COMPACT_ATOMS: atom_id res chain seq x y z
N MET A 1 -2.24 30.52 11.66
CA MET A 1 -3.10 30.39 10.47
C MET A 1 -3.82 29.06 10.61
N ALA A 2 -5.12 29.01 10.28
CA ALA A 2 -5.85 27.76 10.24
C ALA A 2 -5.26 26.86 9.15
N TYR A 3 -5.26 25.55 9.38
CA TYR A 3 -4.82 24.58 8.40
C TYR A 3 -5.78 24.54 7.21
N ASP A 4 -5.22 24.64 6.00
CA ASP A 4 -5.95 24.49 4.75
C ASP A 4 -5.90 23.03 4.31
N ALA A 5 -7.03 22.33 4.47
CA ALA A 5 -7.14 20.90 4.17
C ALA A 5 -7.29 20.68 2.66
N PRO A 6 -6.49 19.80 2.02
CA PRO A 6 -6.63 19.54 0.59
C PRO A 6 -7.99 18.95 0.25
N GLU A 7 -8.51 19.27 -0.94
CA GLU A 7 -9.78 18.74 -1.43
C GLU A 7 -9.84 17.20 -1.43
N TYR A 8 -11.04 16.65 -1.24
CA TYR A 8 -11.24 15.20 -1.22
C TYR A 8 -10.73 14.50 -2.50
N SER A 9 -10.94 15.11 -3.67
CA SER A 9 -10.50 14.59 -4.97
C SER A 9 -8.97 14.44 -5.06
N TYR A 10 -8.25 15.43 -4.52
CA TYR A 10 -6.79 15.43 -4.43
C TYR A 10 -6.31 14.37 -3.43
N LEU A 11 -6.86 14.36 -2.20
CA LEU A 11 -6.51 13.36 -1.18
C LEU A 11 -6.76 11.93 -1.66
N LYS A 12 -7.87 11.69 -2.37
CA LYS A 12 -8.18 10.40 -2.99
C LYS A 12 -7.09 9.99 -3.99
N THR A 13 -6.75 10.87 -4.92
CA THR A 13 -5.73 10.61 -5.94
C THR A 13 -4.36 10.30 -5.32
N GLU A 14 -3.95 11.07 -4.31
CA GLU A 14 -2.69 10.83 -3.61
C GLU A 14 -2.73 9.53 -2.79
N THR A 15 -3.86 9.21 -2.15
CA THR A 15 -4.06 7.94 -1.42
C THR A 15 -3.92 6.72 -2.34
N GLU A 16 -4.52 6.77 -3.53
CA GLU A 16 -4.42 5.71 -4.54
C GLU A 16 -2.97 5.51 -5.02
N ARG A 17 -2.18 6.59 -5.05
CA ARG A 17 -0.76 6.58 -5.46
C ARG A 17 0.22 6.30 -4.33
N LEU A 18 -0.21 6.29 -3.06
CA LEU A 18 0.70 6.17 -1.90
C LEU A 18 1.66 4.98 -1.98
N GLN A 19 1.18 3.79 -2.38
CA GLN A 19 2.04 2.61 -2.52
C GLN A 19 3.13 2.82 -3.57
N GLN A 20 2.80 3.45 -4.71
CA GLN A 20 3.75 3.74 -5.78
C GLN A 20 4.75 4.80 -5.34
N SER A 21 4.28 5.86 -4.66
CA SER A 21 5.12 6.91 -4.09
C SER A 21 6.10 6.35 -3.07
N PHE A 22 5.63 5.52 -2.12
CA PHE A 22 6.48 4.86 -1.15
C PHE A 22 7.49 3.92 -1.82
N ALA A 23 7.05 3.09 -2.77
CA ALA A 23 7.93 2.21 -3.53
C ALA A 23 9.06 2.98 -4.24
N ARG A 24 8.76 4.15 -4.80
CA ARG A 24 9.76 5.03 -5.43
C ARG A 24 10.76 5.58 -4.41
N LEU A 25 10.29 6.05 -3.26
CA LEU A 25 11.15 6.60 -2.20
C LEU A 25 12.04 5.53 -1.57
N THR A 26 11.53 4.31 -1.39
CA THR A 26 12.31 3.18 -0.88
C THR A 26 13.16 2.51 -1.96
N LYS A 27 13.19 3.04 -3.18
CA LYS A 27 13.91 2.48 -4.33
C LYS A 27 13.62 0.99 -4.53
N ARG A 28 12.33 0.62 -4.50
CA ARG A 28 11.87 -0.74 -4.80
C ARG A 28 12.43 -1.18 -6.14
N TYR A 29 12.81 -2.44 -6.22
CA TYR A 29 13.34 -3.02 -7.44
C TYR A 29 12.34 -2.88 -8.60
N ILE A 30 12.84 -2.40 -9.73
CA ILE A 30 12.08 -2.31 -10.97
C ILE A 30 12.35 -3.56 -11.79
N ALA A 31 11.35 -4.44 -11.84
CA ALA A 31 11.43 -5.67 -12.60
C ALA A 31 11.46 -5.41 -14.12
N PRO A 32 12.35 -6.06 -14.88
CA PRO A 32 12.26 -6.11 -16.34
C PRO A 32 10.90 -6.67 -16.77
N CYS A 33 10.35 -6.19 -17.88
CA CYS A 33 9.07 -6.72 -18.38
C CYS A 33 9.15 -8.25 -18.57
N TYR A 34 8.07 -8.95 -18.22
CA TYR A 34 8.05 -10.42 -18.16
C TYR A 34 8.58 -11.08 -19.44
N GLN A 35 8.18 -10.58 -20.62
CA GLN A 35 8.63 -11.13 -21.89
C GLN A 35 10.14 -10.97 -22.08
N SER A 36 10.68 -9.78 -21.82
CA SER A 36 12.12 -9.55 -21.90
C SER A 36 12.87 -10.42 -20.91
N LEU A 37 12.36 -10.55 -19.67
CA LEU A 37 12.95 -11.39 -18.64
C LEU A 37 12.99 -12.87 -19.08
N ARG A 38 11.87 -13.41 -19.55
CA ARG A 38 11.76 -14.80 -20.03
C ARG A 38 12.69 -15.05 -21.20
N GLU A 39 12.70 -14.19 -22.20
CA GLU A 39 13.59 -14.32 -23.37
C GLU A 39 15.07 -14.26 -22.99
N LYS A 40 15.44 -13.38 -22.05
CA LYS A 40 16.81 -13.28 -21.53
C LYS A 40 17.22 -14.55 -20.76
N PHE A 41 16.33 -15.15 -19.96
CA PHE A 41 16.62 -16.41 -19.28
C PHE A 41 16.74 -17.61 -20.24
N LEU A 42 15.96 -17.63 -21.33
CA LEU A 42 16.13 -18.63 -22.39
C LEU A 42 17.47 -18.50 -23.11
N LYS A 43 18.03 -17.29 -23.19
CA LYS A 43 19.33 -16.99 -23.80
C LYS A 43 20.47 -16.85 -22.78
N LEU A 44 20.26 -17.31 -21.54
CA LEU A 44 21.24 -17.14 -20.46
C LEU A 44 22.57 -17.84 -20.75
N GLU A 45 22.56 -18.99 -21.44
CA GLU A 45 23.78 -19.70 -21.83
C GLU A 45 24.66 -18.87 -22.78
N ASP A 46 24.04 -18.23 -23.78
CA ASP A 46 24.75 -17.37 -24.72
C ASP A 46 25.36 -16.16 -24.00
N LEU A 47 24.59 -15.56 -23.08
CA LEU A 47 25.07 -14.44 -22.27
C LEU A 47 26.23 -14.87 -21.36
N TYR A 48 26.14 -16.02 -20.71
CA TYR A 48 27.22 -16.58 -19.90
C TYR A 48 28.49 -16.81 -20.72
N LYS A 49 28.38 -17.45 -21.88
CA LYS A 49 29.52 -17.67 -22.80
C LYS A 49 30.12 -16.36 -23.29
N LYS A 50 29.30 -15.34 -23.54
CA LYS A 50 29.77 -13.98 -23.89
C LYS A 50 30.57 -13.37 -22.74
N LYS A 51 30.06 -13.40 -21.50
CA LYS A 51 30.77 -12.90 -20.31
C LYS A 51 32.08 -13.66 -20.04
N LEU A 52 32.11 -14.97 -20.25
CA LEU A 52 33.35 -15.76 -20.16
C LEU A 52 34.42 -15.26 -21.13
N LYS A 53 34.07 -15.05 -22.40
CA LYS A 53 35.00 -14.51 -23.43
C LYS A 53 35.47 -13.09 -23.11
N GLU A 54 34.59 -12.24 -22.58
CA GLU A 54 34.97 -10.88 -22.13
C GLU A 54 36.05 -10.95 -21.04
N LYS A 55 35.93 -11.91 -20.12
CA LYS A 55 36.92 -12.14 -19.06
C LYS A 55 38.21 -12.78 -19.54
N GLU A 56 38.15 -13.68 -20.52
CA GLU A 56 39.34 -14.25 -21.16
C GLU A 56 40.23 -13.17 -21.78
N LYS A 57 39.66 -12.11 -22.36
CA LYS A 57 40.44 -11.00 -22.94
C LYS A 57 41.37 -10.32 -21.91
N GLN A 58 41.10 -10.48 -20.63
CA GLN A 58 41.87 -9.90 -19.52
C GLN A 58 42.81 -10.92 -18.84
N ARG A 59 42.86 -12.18 -19.30
CA ARG A 59 43.65 -13.26 -18.67
C ARG A 59 44.43 -14.07 -19.71
N TRP A 60 45.57 -14.63 -19.30
CA TRP A 60 46.43 -15.43 -20.17
C TRP A 60 45.95 -16.88 -20.35
N THR A 61 44.92 -17.31 -19.62
CA THR A 61 44.39 -18.68 -19.63
C THR A 61 42.98 -18.73 -20.22
N LYS A 62 42.73 -19.78 -21.01
CA LYS A 62 41.40 -20.07 -21.60
C LYS A 62 40.42 -20.45 -20.49
N CYS A 63 39.33 -19.71 -20.36
CA CYS A 63 38.22 -19.97 -19.45
C CYS A 63 37.16 -20.82 -20.18
N LEU A 64 37.20 -22.13 -19.94
CA LEU A 64 36.16 -23.03 -20.45
C LEU A 64 34.87 -22.92 -19.61
N PRO A 65 33.68 -23.11 -20.22
CA PRO A 65 32.43 -23.22 -19.48
C PRO A 65 32.49 -24.32 -18.41
N ASP A 66 32.13 -23.98 -17.18
CA ASP A 66 32.05 -24.93 -16.07
C ASP A 66 30.75 -25.75 -16.18
N LYS A 67 30.88 -27.08 -16.12
CA LYS A 67 29.75 -28.03 -16.20
C LYS A 67 28.67 -27.70 -15.17
N THR A 68 29.07 -27.35 -13.95
CA THR A 68 28.14 -26.99 -12.87
C THR A 68 27.34 -25.73 -13.23
N ARG A 69 27.97 -24.75 -13.87
CA ARG A 69 27.29 -23.52 -14.32
C ARG A 69 26.34 -23.80 -15.46
N LEU A 70 26.70 -24.68 -16.38
CA LEU A 70 25.80 -25.09 -17.48
C LEU A 70 24.57 -25.83 -16.94
N GLU A 71 24.71 -26.70 -15.94
CA GLU A 71 23.57 -27.37 -15.29
C GLU A 71 22.65 -26.37 -14.58
N GLN A 72 23.22 -25.36 -13.91
CA GLN A 72 22.45 -24.26 -13.30
C GLN A 72 21.69 -23.44 -14.33
N ILE A 73 22.33 -23.11 -15.45
CA ILE A 73 21.72 -22.38 -16.57
C ILE A 73 20.59 -23.21 -17.17
N ALA A 74 20.82 -24.49 -17.44
CA ALA A 74 19.82 -25.40 -17.99
C ALA A 74 18.57 -25.49 -17.08
N CYS A 75 18.75 -25.53 -15.76
CA CYS A 75 17.66 -25.50 -14.80
C CYS A 75 16.81 -24.22 -14.93
N ILE A 76 17.44 -23.04 -15.03
CA ILE A 76 16.74 -21.76 -15.18
C ILE A 76 16.06 -21.66 -16.55
N SER A 77 16.72 -22.07 -17.63
CA SER A 77 16.14 -22.04 -18.98
C SER A 77 14.98 -23.01 -19.13
N GLN A 78 15.04 -24.19 -18.50
CA GLN A 78 13.91 -25.13 -18.41
C GLN A 78 12.73 -24.49 -17.67
N LEU A 79 12.99 -23.83 -16.53
CA LEU A 79 11.95 -23.08 -15.80
C LEU A 79 11.30 -22.00 -16.69
N ALA A 80 12.10 -21.20 -17.39
CA ALA A 80 11.61 -20.19 -18.33
C ALA A 80 10.75 -20.78 -19.46
N ASN A 81 11.10 -21.96 -19.96
CA ASN A 81 10.29 -22.68 -20.95
C ASN A 81 8.95 -23.14 -20.36
N ASN A 82 8.95 -23.62 -19.12
CA ASN A 82 7.74 -24.09 -18.42
C ASN A 82 6.78 -22.95 -18.04
N MET A 83 7.27 -21.71 -17.95
CA MET A 83 6.43 -20.54 -17.67
C MET A 83 5.61 -20.11 -18.91
N PRO A 84 4.36 -19.63 -18.70
CA PRO A 84 3.42 -19.33 -19.79
C PRO A 84 3.95 -18.26 -20.73
N SER A 85 3.68 -18.39 -22.03
CA SER A 85 3.98 -17.34 -23.00
C SER A 85 2.89 -16.24 -22.95
N ASN A 86 3.23 -14.99 -23.28
CA ASN A 86 2.22 -13.92 -23.36
C ASN A 86 1.09 -14.20 -24.36
N GLN A 87 1.32 -15.10 -25.34
CA GLN A 87 0.28 -15.55 -26.27
C GLN A 87 -0.73 -16.51 -25.62
N THR A 88 -0.37 -17.15 -24.50
CA THR A 88 -1.19 -18.14 -23.80
C THR A 88 -1.77 -17.62 -22.48
N ALA A 89 -1.09 -16.69 -21.79
CA ALA A 89 -1.60 -16.07 -20.57
C ALA A 89 -2.45 -14.82 -20.87
N ARG A 90 -3.79 -14.96 -20.81
CA ARG A 90 -4.72 -13.81 -20.83
C ARG A 90 -4.88 -13.13 -19.47
N ASN A 91 -4.37 -13.74 -18.40
CA ASN A 91 -4.55 -13.26 -17.02
C ASN A 91 -3.27 -12.59 -16.50
N GLU A 92 -3.38 -11.31 -16.12
CA GLU A 92 -2.29 -10.50 -15.55
C GLU A 92 -1.69 -11.12 -14.28
N GLU A 93 -2.51 -11.75 -13.44
CA GLU A 93 -2.07 -12.38 -12.20
C GLU A 93 -1.17 -13.59 -12.47
N VAL A 94 -1.50 -14.40 -13.48
CA VAL A 94 -0.67 -15.53 -13.92
C VAL A 94 0.68 -15.04 -14.43
N VAL A 95 0.70 -13.94 -15.18
CA VAL A 95 1.94 -13.32 -15.67
C VAL A 95 2.79 -12.79 -14.51
N LYS A 96 2.18 -12.12 -13.52
CA LYS A 96 2.87 -11.63 -12.32
C LYS A 96 3.48 -12.78 -11.50
N LYS A 97 2.73 -13.87 -11.27
CA LYS A 97 3.24 -15.07 -10.57
C LYS A 97 4.41 -15.68 -11.34
N ALA A 98 4.29 -15.86 -12.66
CA ALA A 98 5.37 -16.38 -13.51
C ALA A 98 6.62 -15.49 -13.48
N GLN A 99 6.46 -14.17 -13.54
CA GLN A 99 7.56 -13.21 -13.44
C GLN A 99 8.28 -13.31 -12.09
N ALA A 100 7.54 -13.38 -10.98
CA ALA A 100 8.10 -13.52 -9.64
C ALA A 100 8.90 -14.83 -9.50
N ILE A 101 8.38 -15.95 -10.04
CA ILE A 101 9.09 -17.24 -10.06
C ILE A 101 10.41 -17.14 -10.81
N LEU A 102 10.42 -16.53 -12.00
CA LEU A 102 11.64 -16.36 -12.79
C LEU A 102 12.67 -15.47 -12.09
N ILE A 103 12.24 -14.34 -11.53
CA ILE A 103 13.08 -13.46 -10.72
C ILE A 103 13.66 -14.25 -9.54
N GLY A 104 12.83 -14.99 -8.80
CA GLY A 104 13.25 -15.80 -7.66
C GLY A 104 14.32 -16.83 -8.01
N SER A 105 14.16 -17.52 -9.15
CA SER A 105 15.14 -18.51 -9.62
C SER A 105 16.51 -17.89 -9.96
N GLY A 106 16.50 -16.75 -10.65
CA GLY A 106 17.72 -16.02 -11.01
C GLY A 106 18.40 -15.42 -9.77
N LEU A 107 17.62 -14.81 -8.87
CA LEU A 107 18.11 -14.21 -7.64
C LEU A 107 18.74 -15.23 -6.70
N TYR A 108 18.07 -16.36 -6.50
CA TYR A 108 18.59 -17.42 -5.68
C TYR A 108 20.00 -17.84 -6.15
N ARG A 109 20.18 -18.04 -7.47
CA ARG A 109 21.49 -18.42 -8.02
C ARG A 109 22.50 -17.30 -7.96
N TYR A 110 22.09 -16.07 -8.30
CA TYR A 110 22.93 -14.88 -8.22
C TYR A 110 23.57 -14.76 -6.83
N THR A 111 22.77 -14.84 -5.76
CA THR A 111 23.25 -14.71 -4.38
C THR A 111 24.03 -15.92 -3.87
N ARG A 112 23.68 -17.14 -4.27
CA ARG A 112 24.49 -18.32 -3.92
C ARG A 112 25.90 -18.22 -4.48
N ILE A 113 26.03 -17.73 -5.71
CA ILE A 113 27.34 -17.46 -6.31
C ILE A 113 28.04 -16.35 -5.52
N ASP A 114 27.37 -15.24 -5.24
CA ASP A 114 27.95 -14.12 -4.48
C ASP A 114 28.51 -14.55 -3.11
N ASN A 115 27.71 -15.29 -2.33
CA ASN A 115 28.11 -15.81 -1.03
C ASN A 115 29.31 -16.78 -1.11
N SER A 116 29.38 -17.60 -2.17
CA SER A 116 30.49 -18.53 -2.37
C SER A 116 31.82 -17.80 -2.55
N TYR A 117 31.82 -16.66 -3.25
CA TYR A 117 33.01 -15.84 -3.46
C TYR A 117 33.38 -15.01 -2.22
N LYS A 118 32.40 -14.53 -1.44
CA LYS A 118 32.66 -13.86 -0.14
C LYS A 118 33.38 -14.78 0.85
N PHE A 119 33.03 -16.06 0.88
CA PHE A 119 33.69 -17.05 1.75
C PHE A 119 35.07 -17.47 1.23
N LEU A 120 35.25 -17.59 -0.09
CA LEU A 120 36.49 -18.08 -0.69
C LEU A 120 37.57 -17.00 -0.91
N PHE A 121 37.20 -15.72 -1.09
CA PHE A 121 38.10 -14.70 -1.65
C PHE A 121 38.02 -13.35 -0.94
N GLY A 122 37.93 -13.30 0.39
CA GLY A 122 37.96 -12.05 1.17
C GLY A 122 39.16 -11.11 0.90
N PHE A 123 40.15 -11.53 0.09
CA PHE A 123 41.29 -10.74 -0.37
C PHE A 123 41.37 -10.47 -1.90
N PHE A 124 40.56 -11.10 -2.76
CA PHE A 124 40.76 -11.06 -4.24
C PHE A 124 39.56 -10.51 -5.06
N GLY A 125 38.56 -9.92 -4.40
CA GLY A 125 37.49 -9.12 -5.04
C GLY A 125 36.14 -9.83 -5.21
N ASP A 126 35.11 -9.03 -5.48
CA ASP A 126 33.69 -9.43 -5.46
C ASP A 126 33.26 -10.37 -6.59
N ALA A 127 32.19 -11.13 -6.37
CA ALA A 127 31.64 -12.08 -7.36
C ALA A 127 31.15 -11.41 -8.65
N GLN A 128 30.73 -10.15 -8.55
CA GLN A 128 30.29 -9.31 -9.66
C GLN A 128 31.42 -9.10 -10.68
N ASP A 129 32.67 -9.07 -10.23
CA ASP A 129 33.85 -8.96 -11.09
C ASP A 129 34.42 -10.34 -11.45
N ASN A 130 34.12 -11.35 -10.63
CA ASN A 130 34.82 -12.64 -10.66
C ASN A 130 34.03 -13.84 -11.21
N SER A 131 32.70 -13.77 -11.36
CA SER A 131 31.88 -14.85 -11.92
C SER A 131 31.07 -14.43 -13.15
N ALA A 132 31.35 -15.05 -14.31
CA ALA A 132 30.63 -14.77 -15.56
C ALA A 132 29.12 -15.09 -15.47
N LEU A 133 28.73 -16.11 -14.69
CA LEU A 133 27.31 -16.41 -14.47
C LEU A 133 26.65 -15.38 -13.56
N ASN A 134 27.36 -14.87 -12.53
CA ASN A 134 26.83 -13.81 -11.68
C ASN A 134 26.61 -12.51 -12.49
N MET A 135 27.57 -12.12 -13.34
CA MET A 135 27.43 -10.99 -14.25
C MET A 135 26.24 -11.15 -15.21
N ALA A 136 26.10 -12.34 -15.82
CA ALA A 136 24.99 -12.62 -16.73
C ALA A 136 23.64 -12.53 -16.00
N LEU A 137 23.52 -13.14 -14.81
CA LEU A 137 22.30 -13.06 -14.00
C LEU A 137 21.99 -11.63 -13.56
N GLY A 138 22.99 -10.84 -13.17
CA GLY A 138 22.82 -9.42 -12.85
C GLY A 138 22.25 -8.62 -14.02
N GLU A 139 22.74 -8.85 -15.24
CA GLU A 139 22.23 -8.22 -16.46
C GLU A 139 20.80 -8.68 -16.84
N VAL A 140 20.49 -9.98 -16.66
CA VAL A 140 19.13 -10.50 -16.88
C VAL A 140 18.13 -9.87 -15.92
N LEU A 141 18.51 -9.78 -14.65
CA LEU A 141 17.73 -9.17 -13.58
C LEU A 141 17.75 -7.63 -13.64
N GLY A 142 18.54 -7.01 -14.51
CA GLY A 142 18.63 -5.55 -14.61
C GLY A 142 19.15 -4.88 -13.32
N LEU A 143 20.02 -5.57 -12.59
CA LEU A 143 20.63 -5.05 -11.38
C LEU A 143 21.69 -4.00 -11.71
N SER A 144 21.64 -2.86 -11.02
CA SER A 144 22.62 -1.77 -11.14
C SER A 144 22.76 -1.02 -9.81
N GLU A 145 23.64 -0.03 -9.75
CA GLU A 145 23.74 0.87 -8.58
C GLU A 145 22.41 1.60 -8.30
N GLU A 146 21.64 1.89 -9.35
CA GLU A 146 20.36 2.59 -9.27
C GLU A 146 19.16 1.63 -9.09
N ASN A 147 19.29 0.36 -9.47
CA ASN A 147 18.24 -0.66 -9.40
C ASN A 147 18.72 -1.90 -8.62
N LYS A 148 18.77 -1.78 -7.29
CA LYS A 148 19.15 -2.88 -6.39
C LYS A 148 17.93 -3.68 -5.97
N MET A 149 18.12 -4.97 -5.70
CA MET A 149 17.05 -5.81 -5.16
C MET A 149 16.79 -5.45 -3.70
N ASP A 150 15.56 -5.04 -3.37
CA ASP A 150 15.16 -4.77 -2.00
C ASP A 150 14.76 -6.07 -1.26
N PRO A 151 14.88 -6.11 0.09
CA PRO A 151 14.65 -7.33 0.87
C PRO A 151 13.25 -7.93 0.69
N LEU A 152 12.22 -7.08 0.54
CA LEU A 152 10.85 -7.55 0.39
C LEU A 152 10.64 -8.19 -0.99
N THR A 153 11.10 -7.56 -2.08
CA THR A 153 11.05 -8.20 -3.41
C THR A 153 11.83 -9.51 -3.43
N TRP A 154 12.96 -9.56 -2.74
CA TRP A 154 13.76 -10.78 -2.60
C TRP A 154 12.96 -11.92 -1.95
N ALA A 155 12.36 -11.64 -0.80
CA ALA A 155 11.54 -12.58 -0.04
C ALA A 155 10.36 -13.09 -0.88
N ASP A 156 9.60 -12.17 -1.49
CA ASP A 156 8.40 -12.50 -2.26
C ASP A 156 8.73 -13.38 -3.47
N CYS A 157 9.74 -13.01 -4.26
CA CYS A 157 10.11 -13.76 -5.47
C CYS A 157 10.72 -15.12 -5.14
N CYS A 158 11.56 -15.21 -4.11
CA CYS A 158 12.13 -16.49 -3.69
C CYS A 158 11.06 -17.42 -3.08
N THR A 159 10.08 -16.87 -2.36
CA THR A 159 8.92 -17.63 -1.85
C THR A 159 8.08 -18.16 -3.01
N ALA A 160 7.75 -17.31 -3.99
CA ALA A 160 7.03 -17.75 -5.19
C ALA A 160 7.76 -18.89 -5.94
N TYR A 161 9.09 -18.82 -6.01
CA TYR A 161 9.90 -19.89 -6.61
C TYR A 161 9.87 -21.18 -5.78
N LEU A 162 10.01 -21.08 -4.46
CA LEU A 162 9.91 -22.23 -3.55
C LEU A 162 8.56 -22.92 -3.66
N ASP A 163 7.48 -22.13 -3.63
CA ASP A 163 6.10 -22.62 -3.72
C ASP A 163 5.87 -23.32 -5.05
N TYR A 164 6.34 -22.73 -6.16
CA TYR A 164 6.27 -23.37 -7.47
C TYR A 164 6.99 -24.73 -7.51
N LEU A 165 8.19 -24.82 -6.92
CA LEU A 165 8.95 -26.07 -6.91
C LEU A 165 8.24 -27.16 -6.12
N LYS A 166 7.59 -26.81 -5.01
CA LYS A 166 6.85 -27.73 -4.15
C LYS A 166 5.45 -28.07 -4.69
N GLU A 167 4.84 -27.16 -5.46
CA GLU A 167 3.54 -27.36 -6.08
C GLU A 167 3.59 -28.57 -7.02
N ASN A 168 2.79 -29.60 -6.74
CA ASN A 168 2.71 -30.85 -7.50
C ASN A 168 4.07 -31.52 -7.77
N ASP A 169 5.03 -31.38 -6.84
CA ASP A 169 6.38 -31.92 -6.96
C ASP A 169 7.10 -31.49 -8.26
N ASN A 170 6.84 -30.28 -8.76
CA ASN A 170 7.47 -29.75 -9.97
C ASN A 170 9.01 -29.87 -9.95
N TYR A 171 9.61 -29.78 -8.76
CA TYR A 171 11.05 -29.95 -8.53
C TYR A 171 11.62 -31.26 -9.11
N ALA A 172 10.82 -32.33 -9.18
CA ALA A 172 11.25 -33.64 -9.67
C ALA A 172 11.74 -33.60 -11.13
N SER A 173 11.23 -32.66 -11.93
CA SER A 173 11.64 -32.47 -13.33
C SER A 173 12.98 -31.73 -13.50
N TYR A 174 13.57 -31.20 -12.42
CA TYR A 174 14.79 -30.40 -12.44
C TYR A 174 15.97 -31.17 -11.83
N SER A 175 16.76 -31.84 -12.68
CA SER A 175 17.93 -32.64 -12.26
C SER A 175 18.87 -31.90 -11.30
N TYR A 176 19.15 -30.62 -11.57
CA TYR A 176 20.00 -29.79 -10.72
C TYR A 176 19.42 -29.61 -9.29
N VAL A 177 18.11 -29.52 -9.14
CA VAL A 177 17.45 -29.40 -7.83
C VAL A 177 17.57 -30.72 -7.06
N ASN A 178 17.30 -31.84 -7.74
CA ASN A 178 17.34 -33.17 -7.14
C ASN A 178 18.76 -33.59 -6.71
N ASN A 179 19.79 -33.10 -7.39
CA ASN A 179 21.18 -33.46 -7.12
C ASN A 179 21.85 -32.59 -6.03
N ASP A 180 21.20 -31.52 -5.57
CA ASP A 180 21.71 -30.62 -4.51
C ASP A 180 20.90 -30.84 -3.21
N PRO A 181 21.40 -31.65 -2.26
CA PRO A 181 20.68 -31.94 -1.01
C PRO A 181 20.48 -30.70 -0.13
N TYR A 182 21.23 -29.62 -0.39
CA TYR A 182 21.10 -28.36 0.32
C TYR A 182 20.27 -27.32 -0.45
N PHE A 183 19.67 -27.67 -1.59
CA PHE A 183 18.91 -26.72 -2.40
C PHE A 183 17.81 -26.03 -1.58
N PHE A 184 16.88 -26.82 -1.04
CA PHE A 184 15.74 -26.32 -0.27
C PHE A 184 16.16 -25.66 1.04
N PRO A 185 17.03 -26.27 1.88
CA PRO A 185 17.54 -25.60 3.08
C PRO A 185 18.16 -24.22 2.81
N ASN A 186 18.93 -24.08 1.73
CA ASN A 186 19.52 -22.79 1.35
C ASN A 186 18.46 -21.79 0.88
N LEU A 187 17.43 -22.24 0.14
CA LEU A 187 16.36 -21.36 -0.36
C LEU A 187 15.50 -20.87 0.79
N ASP A 188 15.11 -21.77 1.70
CA ASP A 188 14.39 -21.43 2.92
C ASP A 188 15.20 -20.46 3.81
N TRP A 189 16.49 -20.70 4.00
CA TRP A 189 17.35 -19.79 4.78
C TRP A 189 17.42 -18.40 4.16
N MET A 190 17.59 -18.30 2.84
CA MET A 190 17.61 -17.01 2.14
C MET A 190 16.28 -16.26 2.26
N ILE A 191 15.15 -16.98 2.13
CA ILE A 191 13.81 -16.40 2.30
C ILE A 191 13.67 -15.83 3.70
N ARG A 192 13.94 -16.62 4.76
CA ARG A 192 13.81 -16.16 6.15
C ARG A 192 14.68 -14.94 6.45
N ARG A 193 15.94 -14.97 6.02
CA ARG A 193 16.89 -13.87 6.23
C ARG A 193 16.41 -12.56 5.60
N GLU A 194 15.87 -12.61 4.38
CA GLU A 194 15.39 -11.40 3.71
C GLU A 194 13.99 -10.98 4.20
N GLN A 195 13.15 -11.93 4.63
CA GLN A 195 11.87 -11.63 5.31
C GLN A 195 12.09 -10.87 6.62
N GLU A 196 13.12 -11.23 7.40
CA GLU A 196 13.50 -10.50 8.63
C GLU A 196 13.90 -9.05 8.31
N LYS A 197 14.75 -8.85 7.30
CA LYS A 197 15.14 -7.50 6.84
C LYS A 197 13.99 -6.71 6.22
N ALA A 198 13.01 -7.40 5.63
CA ALA A 198 11.82 -6.79 5.02
C ALA A 198 10.78 -6.36 6.06
N GLN A 199 10.84 -6.84 7.31
CA GLN A 199 9.83 -6.53 8.34
C GLN A 199 9.51 -5.04 8.48
N PRO A 200 10.49 -4.11 8.48
CA PRO A 200 10.19 -2.68 8.55
C PRO A 200 9.36 -2.22 7.34
N MET A 201 9.70 -2.66 6.12
CA MET A 201 8.95 -2.32 4.91
C MET A 201 7.54 -2.89 4.94
N ILE A 202 7.37 -4.13 5.43
CA ILE A 202 6.06 -4.78 5.58
C ILE A 202 5.18 -4.00 6.56
N LYS A 203 5.71 -3.66 7.75
CA LYS A 203 5.00 -2.87 8.75
C LYS A 203 4.60 -1.49 8.21
N LEU A 204 5.50 -0.80 7.52
CA LEU A 204 5.18 0.50 6.90
C LEU A 204 4.14 0.37 5.78
N SER A 205 4.15 -0.73 5.03
CA SER A 205 3.14 -1.02 4.01
C SER A 205 1.76 -1.27 4.61
N GLN A 206 1.66 -1.85 5.81
CA GLN A 206 0.39 -2.02 6.53
C GLN A 206 -0.27 -0.68 6.88
N TYR A 207 0.51 0.34 7.24
CA TYR A 207 -0.04 1.69 7.45
C TYR A 207 -0.58 2.31 6.16
N ILE A 208 0.10 2.11 5.03
CA ILE A 208 -0.41 2.57 3.72
C ILE A 208 -1.72 1.84 3.37
N LEU A 209 -1.74 0.51 3.56
CA LEU A 209 -2.93 -0.31 3.31
C LEU A 209 -4.12 0.12 4.16
N PHE A 210 -3.89 0.55 5.40
CA PHE A 210 -4.95 1.11 6.23
C PHE A 210 -5.54 2.38 5.64
N ILE A 211 -4.72 3.37 5.26
CA ILE A 211 -5.22 4.63 4.68
C ILE A 211 -6.04 4.32 3.42
N GLN A 212 -5.53 3.44 2.55
CA GLN A 212 -6.24 3.01 1.34
C GLN A 212 -7.53 2.25 1.64
N SER A 213 -7.57 1.46 2.71
CA SER A 213 -8.78 0.77 3.14
C SER A 213 -9.83 1.72 3.71
N VAL A 214 -9.42 2.80 4.38
CA VAL A 214 -10.31 3.88 4.80
C VAL A 214 -10.89 4.58 3.58
N LEU A 215 -10.08 4.94 2.58
CA LEU A 215 -10.59 5.47 1.31
C LEU A 215 -11.63 4.52 0.68
N LYS A 216 -11.34 3.22 0.63
CA LYS A 216 -12.26 2.22 0.07
C LYS A 216 -13.58 2.13 0.84
N MET A 217 -13.55 2.26 2.16
CA MET A 217 -14.76 2.33 2.99
C MET A 217 -15.56 3.62 2.69
N LEU A 218 -14.88 4.76 2.50
CA LEU A 218 -15.54 6.04 2.22
C LEU A 218 -16.13 6.08 0.80
N ASP A 219 -15.52 5.37 -0.13
CA ASP A 219 -16.00 5.23 -1.50
C ASP A 219 -17.39 4.59 -1.53
N GLY A 220 -18.35 5.33 -2.10
CA GLY A 220 -19.74 4.90 -2.24
C GLY A 220 -20.71 5.67 -1.37
N TYR A 221 -20.32 6.14 -0.17
CA TYR A 221 -21.22 6.86 0.72
C TYR A 221 -21.79 8.14 0.08
N SER A 222 -20.96 8.91 -0.62
CA SER A 222 -21.42 10.14 -1.29
C SER A 222 -22.50 9.84 -2.35
N ALA A 223 -22.34 8.76 -3.11
CA ALA A 223 -23.33 8.35 -4.11
C ALA A 223 -24.61 7.79 -3.47
N GLU A 224 -24.48 6.96 -2.42
CA GLU A 224 -25.63 6.42 -1.69
C GLU A 224 -26.44 7.53 -1.00
N VAL A 225 -25.78 8.52 -0.40
CA VAL A 225 -26.41 9.71 0.20
C VAL A 225 -27.10 10.56 -0.87
N LEU A 226 -26.46 10.78 -2.02
CA LEU A 226 -27.07 11.51 -3.14
C LEU A 226 -28.32 10.82 -3.68
N GLN A 227 -28.29 9.49 -3.80
CA GLN A 227 -29.44 8.71 -4.24
C GLN A 227 -30.60 8.83 -3.24
N LEU A 228 -30.31 8.68 -1.94
CA LEU A 228 -31.32 8.79 -0.89
C LEU A 228 -31.92 10.20 -0.81
N THR A 229 -31.08 11.23 -0.84
CA THR A 229 -31.54 12.63 -0.82
C THR A 229 -32.26 13.04 -2.11
N GLY A 230 -31.96 12.40 -3.24
CA GLY A 230 -32.74 12.53 -4.48
C GLY A 230 -34.15 11.99 -4.35
N LYS A 231 -34.33 10.80 -3.77
CA LYS A 231 -35.66 10.27 -3.47
C LYS A 231 -36.45 11.20 -2.55
N LEU A 232 -35.80 11.71 -1.50
CA LEU A 232 -36.45 12.66 -0.59
C LEU A 232 -36.87 13.94 -1.32
N LYS A 233 -36.01 14.47 -2.19
CA LYS A 233 -36.32 15.64 -3.02
C LYS A 233 -37.54 15.40 -3.90
N GLU A 234 -37.62 14.27 -4.59
CA GLU A 234 -38.78 13.90 -5.41
C GLU A 234 -40.07 13.82 -4.59
N VAL A 235 -40.01 13.25 -3.38
CA VAL A 235 -41.15 13.20 -2.45
C VAL A 235 -41.60 14.62 -2.08
N LEU A 236 -40.67 15.48 -1.67
CA LEU A 236 -40.96 16.87 -1.29
C LEU A 236 -41.54 17.68 -2.45
N GLU A 237 -40.99 17.54 -3.66
CA GLU A 237 -41.47 18.22 -4.86
C GLU A 237 -42.87 17.74 -5.27
N SER A 238 -43.15 16.44 -5.16
CA SER A 238 -44.47 15.86 -5.43
C SER A 238 -45.56 16.32 -4.45
N GLN A 239 -45.16 16.70 -3.22
CA GLN A 239 -46.04 17.18 -2.16
C GLN A 239 -46.05 18.72 -2.02
N SER A 240 -45.42 19.43 -2.95
CA SER A 240 -45.26 20.91 -2.94
C SER A 240 -46.57 21.70 -2.79
N SER A 241 -47.70 21.14 -3.21
CA SER A 241 -49.03 21.74 -3.02
C SER A 241 -49.54 21.71 -1.58
N THR A 242 -48.99 20.80 -0.77
CA THR A 242 -49.41 20.52 0.63
C THR A 242 -48.32 20.94 1.63
N VAL A 243 -47.05 20.86 1.24
CA VAL A 243 -45.88 21.22 2.05
C VAL A 243 -45.46 22.65 1.71
N ARG A 244 -46.09 23.64 2.36
CA ARG A 244 -45.67 25.06 2.33
C ARG A 244 -44.88 25.48 3.57
N GLN A 245 -44.44 24.52 4.38
CA GLN A 245 -43.75 24.78 5.63
C GLN A 245 -42.25 24.53 5.49
N VAL A 246 -41.48 25.37 6.17
CA VAL A 246 -40.05 25.14 6.41
C VAL A 246 -39.94 23.87 7.26
N LEU A 247 -39.15 22.91 6.77
CA LEU A 247 -38.89 21.65 7.47
C LEU A 247 -37.58 21.75 8.23
N ASN A 248 -37.61 21.47 9.52
CA ASN A 248 -36.41 21.36 10.35
C ASN A 248 -35.75 19.98 10.23
N LYS A 249 -34.53 19.83 10.76
CA LYS A 249 -33.77 18.57 10.76
C LYS A 249 -34.60 17.35 11.18
N LYS A 250 -35.41 17.45 12.25
CA LYS A 250 -36.19 16.32 12.76
C LYS A 250 -37.23 15.87 11.74
N GLU A 251 -37.96 16.81 11.16
CA GLU A 251 -38.98 16.55 10.14
C GLU A 251 -38.34 15.99 8.85
N ILE A 252 -37.17 16.51 8.46
CA ILE A 252 -36.38 15.98 7.34
C ILE A 252 -36.03 14.51 7.57
N LEU A 253 -35.56 14.15 8.77
CA LEU A 253 -35.20 12.77 9.10
C LEU A 253 -36.43 11.85 9.17
N GLU A 254 -37.55 12.32 9.71
CA GLU A 254 -38.80 11.56 9.69
C GLU A 254 -39.28 11.26 8.26
N LEU A 255 -39.18 12.24 7.36
CA LEU A 255 -39.48 12.04 5.94
C LEU A 255 -38.46 11.12 5.26
N LEU A 256 -37.18 11.21 5.64
CA LEU A 256 -36.14 10.33 5.12
C LEU A 256 -36.46 8.85 5.38
N LEU A 257 -37.08 8.52 6.52
CA LEU A 257 -37.51 7.15 6.84
C LEU A 257 -38.55 6.60 5.86
N THR A 258 -39.38 7.46 5.28
CA THR A 258 -40.37 7.05 4.25
C THR A 258 -39.71 6.63 2.93
N CYS A 259 -38.44 7.01 2.72
CA CYS A 259 -37.64 6.56 1.58
C CYS A 259 -36.95 5.19 1.80
N GLU A 260 -37.27 4.51 2.91
CA GLU A 260 -36.73 3.21 3.32
C GLU A 260 -35.18 3.13 3.28
N PRO A 261 -34.46 4.03 3.98
CA PRO A 261 -33.01 4.05 3.96
C PRO A 261 -32.43 2.84 4.70
N LYS A 262 -31.23 2.40 4.28
CA LYS A 262 -30.38 1.56 5.15
C LYS A 262 -30.12 2.33 6.45
N MET A 263 -30.17 1.65 7.61
CA MET A 263 -29.95 2.31 8.91
C MET A 263 -28.60 3.05 9.00
N SER A 264 -27.55 2.54 8.37
CA SER A 264 -26.25 3.23 8.30
C SER A 264 -26.33 4.57 7.56
N LEU A 265 -27.06 4.63 6.44
CA LEU A 265 -27.26 5.86 5.67
C LEU A 265 -28.16 6.85 6.41
N TYR A 266 -29.21 6.37 7.07
CA TYR A 266 -30.05 7.20 7.93
C TYR A 266 -29.21 7.86 9.05
N ASN A 267 -28.42 7.06 9.78
CA ASN A 267 -27.56 7.55 10.85
C ASN A 267 -26.50 8.53 10.35
N LEU A 268 -25.96 8.31 9.14
CA LEU A 268 -25.05 9.24 8.50
C LEU A 268 -25.73 10.58 8.18
N CYS A 269 -26.90 10.55 7.54
CA CYS A 269 -27.70 11.76 7.26
C CYS A 269 -28.03 12.51 8.56
N ALA A 270 -28.43 11.81 9.62
CA ALA A 270 -28.72 12.42 10.92
C ALA A 270 -27.51 13.12 11.56
N ARG A 271 -26.29 12.72 11.20
CA ARG A 271 -25.04 13.28 11.73
C ARG A 271 -24.48 14.43 10.89
N ILE A 272 -24.57 14.33 9.56
CA ILE A 272 -24.04 15.38 8.66
C ILE A 272 -24.91 16.64 8.63
N LEU A 273 -26.20 16.52 8.96
CA LEU A 273 -27.13 17.65 9.04
C LEU A 273 -27.01 18.35 10.41
N PRO A 274 -26.73 19.66 10.47
CA PRO A 274 -26.65 20.41 11.71
C PRO A 274 -28.03 20.57 12.36
N GLU A 275 -28.07 20.85 13.68
CA GLU A 275 -29.34 20.91 14.42
C GLU A 275 -30.28 22.03 13.93
N ASP A 276 -29.72 23.13 13.43
CA ASP A 276 -30.42 24.27 12.84
C ASP A 276 -30.66 24.13 11.33
N TYR A 277 -30.52 22.93 10.78
CA TYR A 277 -30.74 22.69 9.36
C TYR A 277 -32.22 22.81 9.01
N ASN A 278 -32.53 23.69 8.05
CA ASN A 278 -33.88 23.95 7.59
C ASN A 278 -33.93 23.96 6.06
N ILE A 279 -34.96 23.33 5.50
CA ILE A 279 -35.25 23.33 4.05
C ILE A 279 -36.66 23.83 3.76
N ALA A 280 -36.88 24.35 2.56
CA ALA A 280 -38.21 24.64 2.06
C ALA A 280 -38.33 24.30 0.58
N VAL A 281 -39.58 24.20 0.11
CA VAL A 281 -39.90 24.02 -1.30
C VAL A 281 -40.32 25.38 -1.86
N GLU A 282 -39.47 25.98 -2.68
CA GLU A 282 -39.70 27.26 -3.35
C GLU A 282 -39.64 27.06 -4.87
N ASP A 283 -40.65 27.53 -5.61
CA ASP A 283 -40.69 27.44 -7.08
C ASP A 283 -40.37 26.04 -7.65
N SER A 284 -40.87 24.99 -6.99
CA SER A 284 -40.60 23.58 -7.32
C SER A 284 -39.14 23.15 -7.15
N GLN A 285 -38.38 23.83 -6.29
CA GLN A 285 -37.02 23.46 -5.90
C GLN A 285 -36.92 23.34 -4.38
N VAL A 286 -36.16 22.35 -3.91
CA VAL A 286 -35.84 22.20 -2.49
C VAL A 286 -34.58 22.98 -2.15
N VAL A 287 -34.71 24.02 -1.33
CA VAL A 287 -33.63 24.95 -0.95
C VAL A 287 -33.34 24.90 0.54
N VAL A 288 -32.09 25.15 0.91
CA VAL A 288 -31.60 25.25 2.30
C VAL A 288 -31.57 26.71 2.73
N PHE A 289 -32.11 27.02 3.91
CA PHE A 289 -32.00 28.35 4.51
C PHE A 289 -30.76 28.45 5.40
N ASP A 290 -29.73 29.10 4.89
CA ASP A 290 -28.50 29.44 5.63
C ASP A 290 -28.30 30.96 5.58
N GLY A 291 -29.08 31.69 6.40
CA GLY A 291 -28.94 33.12 6.75
C GLY A 291 -29.01 34.16 5.63
N GLN A 292 -28.25 33.99 4.54
CA GLN A 292 -28.01 34.97 3.49
C GLN A 292 -28.02 34.41 2.05
N ASN A 293 -27.96 33.09 1.82
CA ASN A 293 -28.00 32.49 0.47
C ASN A 293 -28.82 31.18 0.44
N ALA A 294 -29.72 31.04 -0.53
CA ALA A 294 -30.41 29.78 -0.82
C ALA A 294 -29.48 28.83 -1.60
N LYS A 295 -29.19 27.66 -1.03
CA LYS A 295 -28.44 26.57 -1.71
C LYS A 295 -29.38 25.43 -2.05
N GLY A 296 -29.17 24.76 -3.18
CA GLY A 296 -29.94 23.56 -3.51
C GLY A 296 -29.67 22.43 -2.52
N PHE A 297 -30.72 21.80 -1.99
CA PHE A 297 -30.64 20.78 -0.94
C PHE A 297 -29.64 19.65 -1.24
N GLN A 298 -29.74 19.03 -2.42
CA GLN A 298 -28.82 17.93 -2.78
C GLN A 298 -27.37 18.40 -2.89
N ALA A 299 -27.12 19.61 -3.39
CA ALA A 299 -25.77 20.15 -3.53
C ALA A 299 -25.14 20.43 -2.16
N ASP A 300 -25.92 20.98 -1.22
CA ASP A 300 -25.46 21.23 0.15
C ASP A 300 -25.20 19.91 0.91
N VAL A 301 -26.10 18.93 0.82
CA VAL A 301 -25.88 17.61 1.41
C VAL A 301 -24.66 16.92 0.79
N HIS A 302 -24.48 17.01 -0.53
CA HIS A 302 -23.32 16.46 -1.22
C HIS A 302 -22.00 17.10 -0.77
N GLN A 303 -21.99 18.43 -0.61
CA GLN A 303 -20.84 19.15 -0.09
C GLN A 303 -20.52 18.66 1.32
N ARG A 304 -21.52 18.56 2.22
CA ARG A 304 -21.33 18.10 3.59
C ARG A 304 -20.77 16.69 3.65
N ILE A 305 -21.36 15.72 2.95
CA ILE A 305 -20.84 14.34 2.97
C ILE A 305 -19.41 14.27 2.40
N THR A 306 -19.12 15.05 1.36
CA THR A 306 -17.77 15.13 0.79
C THR A 306 -16.77 15.69 1.80
N THR A 307 -17.14 16.72 2.56
CA THR A 307 -16.33 17.27 3.65
C THR A 307 -16.09 16.23 4.75
N TYR A 308 -17.12 15.49 5.18
CA TYR A 308 -16.93 14.41 6.17
C TYR A 308 -16.00 13.30 5.65
N CYS A 309 -16.12 12.90 4.38
CA CYS A 309 -15.19 11.94 3.77
C CYS A 309 -13.75 12.49 3.70
N GLN A 310 -13.58 13.76 3.34
CA GLN A 310 -12.28 14.46 3.35
C GLN A 310 -11.62 14.38 4.72
N TYR A 311 -12.36 14.75 5.77
CA TYR A 311 -11.86 14.75 7.14
C TYR A 311 -11.63 13.34 7.69
N ALA A 312 -12.48 12.37 7.37
CA ALA A 312 -12.28 10.98 7.75
C ALA A 312 -11.02 10.37 7.10
N LEU A 313 -10.76 10.68 5.82
CA LEU A 313 -9.53 10.25 5.16
C LEU A 313 -8.31 10.96 5.75
N LEU A 314 -8.39 12.28 5.99
CA LEU A 314 -7.34 13.04 6.67
C LEU A 314 -7.00 12.44 8.04
N ALA A 315 -8.00 12.00 8.80
CA ALA A 315 -7.79 11.33 10.09
C ALA A 315 -6.93 10.07 9.96
N ALA A 316 -7.12 9.28 8.90
CA ALA A 316 -6.31 8.09 8.66
C ALA A 316 -4.82 8.46 8.50
N TYR A 317 -4.53 9.53 7.76
CA TYR A 317 -3.17 10.07 7.66
C TYR A 317 -2.63 10.55 9.02
N ILE A 318 -3.44 11.28 9.80
CA ILE A 318 -3.07 11.79 11.13
C ILE A 318 -2.71 10.65 12.09
N LEU A 319 -3.52 9.59 12.13
CA LEU A 319 -3.29 8.43 12.98
C LEU A 319 -1.97 7.74 12.60
N VAL A 320 -1.75 7.51 11.31
CA VAL A 320 -0.51 6.91 10.82
C VAL A 320 0.71 7.80 11.12
N LEU A 321 0.64 9.10 10.83
CA LEU A 321 1.73 10.04 11.12
C LEU A 321 2.07 10.08 12.61
N THR A 322 1.06 10.11 13.47
CA THR A 322 1.23 10.07 14.93
C THR A 322 1.92 8.78 15.34
N ARG A 323 1.47 7.64 14.82
CA ARG A 323 2.06 6.34 15.13
C ARG A 323 3.51 6.21 14.65
N ILE A 324 3.83 6.69 13.46
CA ILE A 324 5.21 6.65 12.95
C ILE A 324 6.11 7.54 13.83
N ASN A 325 5.63 8.71 14.27
CA ASN A 325 6.39 9.58 15.18
C ASN A 325 6.69 8.88 16.51
N GLU A 326 5.72 8.16 17.09
CA GLU A 326 5.93 7.37 18.31
C GLU A 326 6.97 6.26 18.09
N LEU A 327 6.84 5.49 16.99
CA LEU A 327 7.76 4.39 16.69
C LEU A 327 9.18 4.86 16.43
N GLN A 328 9.34 6.00 15.76
CA GLN A 328 10.66 6.55 15.43
C GLN A 328 11.50 6.88 16.68
N GLN A 329 10.85 7.21 17.80
CA GLN A 329 11.52 7.45 19.08
C GLN A 329 12.11 6.16 19.69
N LEU A 330 11.53 5.00 19.34
CA LEU A 330 11.91 3.69 19.87
C LEU A 330 12.93 2.95 18.98
N VAL A 331 12.95 3.25 17.69
CA VAL A 331 13.85 2.61 16.73
C VAL A 331 15.28 3.11 16.92
N THR A 332 16.25 2.19 16.91
CA THR A 332 17.70 2.52 16.95
C THR A 332 18.39 2.27 15.61
N VAL A 333 17.79 1.44 14.75
CA VAL A 333 18.36 1.07 13.44
C VAL A 333 18.19 2.22 12.44
N TYR A 334 19.32 2.71 11.91
CA TYR A 334 19.34 3.87 11.00
C TYR A 334 18.53 3.67 9.72
N SER A 335 18.61 2.49 9.10
CA SER A 335 17.86 2.19 7.86
C SER A 335 16.35 2.23 8.08
N GLU A 336 15.87 1.75 9.24
CA GLU A 336 14.45 1.82 9.59
C GLU A 336 13.98 3.25 9.83
N LYS A 337 14.79 4.08 10.51
CA LYS A 337 14.51 5.52 10.66
C LYS A 337 14.39 6.22 9.32
N MET A 338 15.28 5.91 8.38
CA MET A 338 15.24 6.50 7.04
C MET A 338 13.93 6.11 6.32
N LEU A 339 13.51 4.84 6.38
CA LEU A 339 12.25 4.39 5.78
C LEU A 339 11.03 5.10 6.41
N MET A 340 11.03 5.27 7.73
CA MET A 340 9.97 6.01 8.43
C MET A 340 9.91 7.48 8.02
N GLU A 341 11.06 8.13 7.86
CA GLU A 341 11.14 9.52 7.38
C GLU A 341 10.63 9.68 5.95
N GLU A 342 10.98 8.76 5.05
CA GLU A 342 10.47 8.79 3.68
C GLU A 342 8.95 8.59 3.63
N LEU A 343 8.39 7.68 4.44
CA LEU A 343 6.93 7.54 4.54
C LEU A 343 6.29 8.81 5.12
N LYS A 344 6.85 9.40 6.20
CA LYS A 344 6.34 10.65 6.78
C LYS A 344 6.30 11.77 5.75
N LYS A 345 7.36 11.94 4.95
CA LYS A 345 7.39 12.94 3.87
C LYS A 345 6.27 12.71 2.86
N ALA A 346 6.07 11.47 2.40
CA ALA A 346 5.00 11.14 1.47
C ALA A 346 3.60 11.44 2.05
N LEU A 347 3.38 11.07 3.32
CA LEU A 347 2.11 11.32 4.00
C LEU A 347 1.84 12.81 4.22
N LYS A 348 2.84 13.57 4.68
CA LYS A 348 2.75 15.04 4.86
C LYS A 348 2.49 15.76 3.55
N PHE A 349 3.17 15.34 2.49
CA PHE A 349 2.95 15.88 1.14
C PHE A 349 1.50 15.65 0.70
N ALA A 350 0.96 14.43 0.85
CA ALA A 350 -0.40 14.11 0.46
C ALA A 350 -1.46 14.94 1.20
N ILE A 351 -1.23 15.26 2.47
CA ILE A 351 -2.11 16.13 3.26
C ILE A 351 -1.73 17.61 3.17
N GLY A 352 -0.78 18.01 2.32
CA GLY A 352 -0.39 19.42 2.20
C GLY A 352 0.18 20.05 3.48
N GLU A 353 0.67 19.24 4.43
CA GLU A 353 1.30 19.73 5.66
C GLU A 353 2.71 20.23 5.35
N GLN A 354 2.93 21.54 5.52
CA GLN A 354 4.19 22.24 5.26
C GLN A 354 4.45 23.29 6.35
N ASP A 355 5.61 23.94 6.35
CA ASP A 355 5.98 24.91 7.41
C ASP A 355 4.97 26.07 7.54
N SER A 356 4.33 26.48 6.44
CA SER A 356 3.29 27.51 6.38
C SER A 356 1.87 26.99 6.61
N ASN A 357 1.65 25.68 6.53
CA ASN A 357 0.34 25.02 6.65
C ASN A 357 0.43 23.85 7.64
N LYS A 358 0.40 24.17 8.94
CA LYS A 358 0.51 23.19 10.01
C LYS A 358 -0.86 22.79 10.52
N LEU A 359 -1.05 21.49 10.69
CA LEU A 359 -2.27 20.90 11.18
C LEU A 359 -2.60 21.37 12.61
N ASP A 360 -3.69 22.12 12.76
CA ASP A 360 -4.17 22.62 14.06
C ASP A 360 -5.08 21.60 14.78
N ASN A 361 -5.34 21.85 16.07
CA ASN A 361 -6.13 20.95 16.91
C ASN A 361 -7.61 20.87 16.52
N GLU A 362 -8.19 21.96 15.99
CA GLU A 362 -9.60 21.98 15.57
C GLU A 362 -9.81 21.07 14.37
N THR A 363 -8.93 21.18 13.37
CA THR A 363 -8.89 20.32 12.20
C THR A 363 -8.66 18.86 12.60
N ARG A 364 -7.77 18.60 13.57
CA ARG A 364 -7.53 17.24 14.09
C ARG A 364 -8.78 16.65 14.75
N ASP A 365 -9.47 17.41 15.59
CA ASP A 365 -10.69 16.95 16.25
C ASP A 365 -11.77 16.63 15.23
N LEU A 366 -11.97 17.51 14.24
CA LEU A 366 -12.93 17.31 13.17
C LEU A 366 -12.59 16.08 12.33
N ALA A 367 -11.33 15.89 11.97
CA ALA A 367 -10.83 14.72 11.26
C ALA A 367 -11.14 13.42 12.03
N LEU A 368 -10.66 13.32 13.27
CA LEU A 368 -10.83 12.12 14.08
C LEU A 368 -12.31 11.83 14.38
N THR A 369 -13.12 12.88 14.61
CA THR A 369 -14.57 12.74 14.82
C THR A 369 -15.26 12.22 13.56
N SER A 370 -14.84 12.70 12.39
CA SER A 370 -15.37 12.23 11.10
C SER A 370 -15.03 10.76 10.87
N LEU A 371 -13.81 10.32 11.17
CA LEU A 371 -13.45 8.89 11.06
C LEU A 371 -14.22 8.03 12.06
N GLN A 372 -14.37 8.48 13.32
CA GLN A 372 -15.16 7.78 14.33
C GLN A 372 -16.60 7.56 13.87
N LEU A 373 -17.22 8.56 13.25
CA LEU A 373 -18.56 8.44 12.66
C LEU A 373 -18.65 7.26 11.69
N PHE A 374 -17.74 7.15 10.72
CA PHE A 374 -17.78 6.06 9.74
C PHE A 374 -17.47 4.68 10.34
N VAL A 375 -16.58 4.63 11.34
CA VAL A 375 -16.29 3.40 12.09
C VAL A 375 -17.55 2.91 12.83
N ASP A 376 -18.33 3.82 13.42
CA ASP A 376 -19.56 3.50 14.16
C ASP A 376 -20.72 3.06 13.25
N LEU A 377 -20.68 3.40 11.96
CA LEU A 377 -21.68 2.97 10.96
C LEU A 377 -21.59 1.49 10.58
N GLY A 378 -20.54 0.78 11.02
CA GLY A 378 -20.50 -0.68 10.97
C GLY A 378 -19.93 -1.31 9.70
N GLN A 379 -19.36 -0.54 8.77
CA GLN A 379 -18.61 -1.10 7.62
C GLN A 379 -17.13 -1.38 7.97
N VAL A 380 -16.90 -1.84 9.20
CA VAL A 380 -15.56 -2.01 9.78
C VAL A 380 -14.75 -3.12 9.12
N ASP A 381 -15.41 -4.09 8.48
CA ASP A 381 -14.76 -5.22 7.79
C ASP A 381 -13.92 -4.77 6.58
N LEU A 382 -14.15 -3.56 6.06
CA LEU A 382 -13.37 -3.01 4.95
C LEU A 382 -12.05 -2.39 5.42
N ILE A 383 -11.92 -2.03 6.70
CA ILE A 383 -10.75 -1.34 7.24
C ILE A 383 -9.67 -2.35 7.62
N LYS A 384 -8.52 -2.26 6.95
CA LYS A 384 -7.33 -3.05 7.19
C LYS A 384 -6.58 -2.53 8.42
N THR A 385 -6.78 -3.18 9.57
CA THR A 385 -6.26 -2.73 10.89
C THR A 385 -5.05 -3.53 11.37
N GLU A 386 -4.37 -4.25 10.48
CA GLU A 386 -3.19 -5.07 10.79
C GLU A 386 -2.06 -4.23 11.41
N ALA A 387 -1.93 -2.97 11.01
CA ALA A 387 -0.93 -2.04 11.56
C ALA A 387 -1.19 -1.67 13.05
N TRP A 388 -2.40 -1.95 13.56
CA TRP A 388 -2.80 -1.76 14.97
C TRP A 388 -3.02 -3.09 15.68
N GLU A 389 -2.67 -4.22 15.05
CA GLU A 389 -2.91 -5.57 15.61
C GLU A 389 -4.42 -5.87 15.79
N GLY A 390 -5.27 -5.22 14.98
CA GLY A 390 -6.70 -5.51 14.88
C GLY A 390 -7.64 -4.34 15.25
N MET A 391 -8.92 -4.55 14.98
CA MET A 391 -9.97 -3.52 15.04
C MET A 391 -10.16 -2.93 16.44
N GLU A 392 -10.11 -3.75 17.49
CA GLU A 392 -10.31 -3.30 18.87
C GLU A 392 -9.20 -2.35 19.34
N LEU A 393 -7.95 -2.66 19.00
CA LEU A 393 -6.81 -1.82 19.33
C LEU A 393 -6.81 -0.54 18.49
N PHE A 394 -7.21 -0.62 17.22
CA PHE A 394 -7.46 0.55 16.40
C PHE A 394 -8.52 1.49 17.00
N LYS A 395 -9.68 0.98 17.43
CA LYS A 395 -10.73 1.79 18.07
C LYS A 395 -10.26 2.46 19.35
N ARG A 396 -9.49 1.75 20.18
CA ARG A 396 -8.88 2.32 21.40
C ARG A 396 -7.91 3.44 21.05
N GLU A 397 -7.12 3.27 20.00
CA GLU A 397 -6.18 4.29 19.54
C GLU A 397 -6.91 5.53 19.00
N LEU A 398 -7.94 5.35 18.18
CA LEU A 398 -8.79 6.45 17.71
C LEU A 398 -9.41 7.22 18.88
N HIS A 399 -9.95 6.51 19.86
CA HIS A 399 -10.49 7.12 21.07
C HIS A 399 -9.42 7.87 21.89
N ARG A 400 -8.23 7.28 22.08
CA ARG A 400 -7.10 7.93 22.76
C ARG A 400 -6.74 9.26 22.08
N GLN A 401 -6.64 9.27 20.76
CA GLN A 401 -6.30 10.47 19.99
C GLN A 401 -7.39 11.54 20.10
N LEU A 402 -8.68 11.15 20.07
CA LEU A 402 -9.79 12.08 20.30
C LEU A 402 -9.73 12.74 21.68
N VAL A 403 -9.49 11.97 22.73
CA VAL A 403 -9.33 12.49 24.10
C VAL A 403 -8.15 13.45 24.18
N ASN A 404 -7.01 13.09 23.60
CA ASN A 404 -5.80 13.92 23.63
C ASN A 404 -5.98 15.26 22.91
N VAL A 405 -6.74 15.30 21.81
CA VAL A 405 -6.98 16.55 21.06
C VAL A 405 -7.98 17.46 21.79
N ARG A 406 -9.02 16.90 22.43
CA ARG A 406 -10.04 17.66 23.16
C ARG A 406 -9.59 18.11 24.56
N HIS A 407 -8.73 17.32 25.16
CA HIS A 407 -8.13 17.58 26.47
C HIS A 407 -6.61 17.46 26.33
N PRO A 408 -5.96 18.44 25.68
CA PRO A 408 -4.50 18.47 25.62
C PRO A 408 -4.02 18.52 27.07
N SER A 409 -3.52 17.38 27.55
CA SER A 409 -2.93 17.31 28.87
C SER A 409 -1.79 18.31 28.87
N ILE A 410 -1.81 19.28 29.80
CA ILE A 410 -0.58 19.97 30.20
C ILE A 410 0.36 18.82 30.59
N GLU A 411 1.46 18.67 29.86
CA GLU A 411 2.35 17.49 29.89
C GLU A 411 2.51 16.88 31.29
N PRO A 412 2.45 15.56 31.46
CA PRO A 412 3.32 14.92 32.42
C PRO A 412 4.67 14.74 31.71
N GLU A 413 5.63 15.60 32.03
CA GLU A 413 7.04 15.22 31.95
C GLU A 413 7.19 13.79 32.49
N SER A 414 7.87 12.93 31.73
CA SER A 414 8.23 11.55 32.09
C SER A 414 7.07 10.55 32.26
N ARG A 415 6.83 9.74 31.21
CA ARG A 415 6.46 8.34 31.41
C ARG A 415 7.54 7.44 30.84
N VAL A 416 8.42 7.05 31.76
CA VAL A 416 9.37 5.95 31.65
C VAL A 416 8.65 4.70 31.16
N ALA A 417 9.35 3.94 30.32
CA ALA A 417 8.98 2.69 29.69
C ALA A 417 8.13 1.75 30.56
N PHE A 418 7.05 1.22 29.98
CA PHE A 418 6.53 -0.08 30.36
C PHE A 418 7.07 -1.11 29.36
N THR A 419 8.05 -1.89 29.81
CA THR A 419 8.49 -3.13 29.18
C THR A 419 7.67 -4.26 29.80
N ILE A 420 7.13 -5.16 28.97
CA ILE A 420 6.80 -6.53 29.38
C ILE A 420 7.78 -7.44 28.65
#